data_AF-A0A5C6EJ47-F1
#
_entry.id   AF-A0A5C6EJ47-F1
#
_cell.length_a   1.000
_cell.length_b   1.000
_cell.length_c   1.000
_cell.angle_alpha   90.00
_cell.angle_beta   90.00
_cell.angle_gamma   90.00
#
_symmetry.space_group_name_H-M   'P 1'
#
loop_
_entity.id
_entity.type
_entity.pdbx_description
1 polymer ?
#
loop_
_entity_poly.entity_id
_entity_poly.type
_entity_poly.pdbx_seq_one_letter_code
_entity_poly.pdbx_strand_id
1 'polypeptide(L)'
;MYERSRILVDPKVQWAIAGRLVGHWTLFLVCLISISTMVRVMFTAGDQPFFQSAWTSLRAQTPLLFVMLMLLPVFLRDSLKLSNRFAGPMYRLRTALRALSQDQPIGPIKFRTGDFWMEAADDFNIVLGQLETLKAENERLRAQVGMQAEPSEIQSV
;
A
#
# COMPACT_ATOMS: atom_id res chain seq x y z
N MET A 1 21.88 15.22 2.96
CA MET A 1 20.43 15.49 2.91
C MET A 1 19.72 14.15 3.10
N TYR A 2 19.30 13.83 4.33
CA TYR A 2 18.76 12.51 4.68
C TYR A 2 17.25 12.54 4.41
N GLU A 3 16.83 12.12 3.22
CA GLU A 3 15.39 11.96 2.94
C GLU A 3 14.85 10.87 3.88
N ARG A 4 13.99 11.29 4.83
CA ARG A 4 13.28 10.39 5.73
C ARG A 4 12.30 9.54 4.92
N SER A 5 12.79 8.47 4.32
CA SER A 5 11.94 7.41 3.79
C SER A 5 11.39 6.59 4.95
N ARG A 6 10.23 6.97 5.47
CA ARG A 6 9.46 6.05 6.34
C ARG A 6 9.01 4.88 5.46
N ILE A 7 9.75 3.77 5.54
CA ILE A 7 9.49 2.52 4.83
C ILE A 7 8.15 1.87 5.27
N LEU A 8 7.56 2.32 6.38
CA LEU A 8 6.25 1.87 6.83
C LEU A 8 5.30 3.06 7.00
N VAL A 9 4.43 3.27 6.01
CA VAL A 9 3.29 4.20 6.10
C VAL A 9 2.08 3.50 6.71
N ASP A 10 1.91 2.20 6.43
CA ASP A 10 0.88 1.35 7.04
C ASP A 10 1.46 -0.03 7.39
N PRO A 11 1.95 -0.24 8.62
CA PRO A 11 2.53 -1.51 9.02
C PRO A 11 1.51 -2.65 8.97
N LYS A 12 0.21 -2.40 9.14
CA LYS A 12 -0.82 -3.44 9.18
C LYS A 12 -0.98 -4.10 7.81
N VAL A 13 -1.06 -3.29 6.75
CA VAL A 13 -1.18 -3.80 5.37
C VAL A 13 0.13 -4.47 4.92
N GLN A 14 1.26 -3.89 5.29
CA GLN A 14 2.58 -4.41 4.90
C GLN A 14 2.92 -5.74 5.56
N TRP A 15 2.61 -5.91 6.85
CA TRP A 15 2.75 -7.20 7.53
C TRP A 15 1.80 -8.26 6.96
N ALA A 16 0.59 -7.87 6.54
CA ALA A 16 -0.33 -8.79 5.88
C ALA A 16 0.22 -9.27 4.52
N ILE A 17 0.79 -8.37 3.72
CA ILE A 17 1.41 -8.72 2.42
C ILE A 17 2.67 -9.58 2.64
N ALA A 18 3.56 -9.17 3.55
CA ALA A 18 4.78 -9.92 3.88
C ALA A 18 4.44 -11.32 4.41
N GLY A 19 3.47 -11.45 5.31
CA GLY A 19 3.01 -12.73 5.84
C GLY A 19 2.45 -13.64 4.76
N ARG A 20 1.62 -13.12 3.85
CA ARG A 20 1.14 -13.88 2.69
C ARG A 20 2.30 -14.31 1.79
N LEU A 21 3.25 -13.42 1.50
CA LEU A 21 4.40 -13.73 0.66
C LEU A 21 5.25 -14.84 1.26
N VAL A 22 5.59 -14.73 2.55
CA VAL A 22 6.33 -15.78 3.29
C VAL A 22 5.53 -17.07 3.31
N GLY A 23 4.22 -17.03 3.51
CA GLY A 23 3.34 -18.20 3.44
C GLY A 23 3.44 -18.93 2.09
N HIS A 24 3.27 -18.22 0.97
CA HIS A 24 3.44 -18.82 -0.36
C HIS A 24 4.87 -19.32 -0.60
N TRP A 25 5.88 -18.59 -0.09
CA TRP A 25 7.29 -18.98 -0.21
C TRP A 25 7.59 -20.30 0.53
N THR A 26 7.09 -20.42 1.76
CA THR A 26 7.24 -21.65 2.55
C THR A 26 6.50 -22.83 1.91
N LEU A 27 5.27 -22.61 1.43
CA LEU A 27 4.51 -23.64 0.72
C LEU A 27 5.25 -24.09 -0.55
N PHE A 28 5.77 -23.14 -1.33
CA PHE A 28 6.57 -23.44 -2.52
C PHE A 28 7.80 -24.29 -2.19
N LEU A 29 8.54 -23.94 -1.13
CA LEU A 29 9.68 -24.72 -0.68
C LEU A 29 9.28 -26.13 -0.23
N VAL A 30 8.19 -26.27 0.53
CA VAL A 30 7.67 -27.57 0.96
C VAL A 30 7.31 -28.44 -0.23
N CYS A 31 6.59 -27.89 -1.22
CA CYS A 31 6.26 -28.60 -2.45
C CYS A 31 7.50 -29.03 -3.22
N LEU A 32 8.49 -28.14 -3.37
CA LEU A 32 9.73 -28.40 -4.09
C LEU A 32 10.56 -29.51 -3.43
N ILE A 33 10.72 -29.43 -2.10
CA ILE A 33 11.41 -30.47 -1.31
C ILE A 33 10.67 -31.80 -1.42
N SER A 34 9.34 -31.78 -1.30
CA SER A 34 8.49 -32.97 -1.34
C SER A 34 8.59 -33.68 -2.69
N ILE A 35 8.44 -32.95 -3.80
CA ILE A 35 8.55 -33.49 -5.15
C ILE A 35 9.95 -34.06 -5.38
N SER A 36 11.00 -33.31 -5.04
CA SER A 36 12.38 -33.77 -5.24
C SER A 36 12.72 -35.00 -4.40
N THR A 37 12.21 -35.08 -3.16
CA THR A 37 12.37 -36.26 -2.30
C THR A 37 11.60 -37.46 -2.84
N MET A 38 10.35 -37.26 -3.27
CA MET A 38 9.52 -38.30 -3.86
C MET A 38 10.17 -38.91 -5.11
N VAL A 39 10.66 -38.05 -6.01
CA VAL A 39 11.39 -38.48 -7.22
C VAL A 39 12.61 -39.32 -6.83
N ARG A 40 13.45 -38.85 -5.89
CA ARG A 40 14.64 -39.62 -5.50
C ARG A 40 14.28 -40.97 -4.89
N VAL A 41 13.29 -41.01 -4.00
CA VAL A 41 12.84 -42.26 -3.38
C VAL A 41 12.33 -43.25 -4.44
N MET A 42 11.56 -42.80 -5.44
CA MET A 42 11.09 -43.68 -6.52
C MET A 42 12.23 -44.27 -7.36
N PHE A 43 13.26 -43.49 -7.67
CA PHE A 43 14.40 -43.94 -8.49
C PHE A 43 15.49 -44.69 -7.71
N THR A 44 15.46 -44.65 -6.37
CA THR A 44 16.40 -45.39 -5.49
C THR A 44 15.73 -46.50 -4.67
N ALA A 45 14.47 -46.81 -5.00
CA ALA A 45 13.68 -47.84 -4.34
C ALA A 45 14.31 -49.23 -4.55
N GLY A 46 15.08 -49.69 -3.55
CA GLY A 46 15.75 -50.99 -3.54
C GLY A 46 17.08 -50.98 -2.79
N ASP A 47 17.80 -49.86 -2.80
CA ASP A 47 19.17 -49.80 -2.25
C ASP A 47 19.25 -49.28 -0.81
N GLN A 48 18.27 -48.51 -0.35
CA GLN A 48 18.35 -47.83 0.96
C GLN A 48 16.97 -47.69 1.66
N PRO A 49 16.94 -47.63 3.01
CA PRO A 49 15.74 -47.30 3.76
C PRO A 49 15.17 -45.92 3.41
N PHE A 50 13.84 -45.81 3.41
CA PHE A 50 13.10 -44.58 3.06
C PHE A 50 13.63 -43.32 3.77
N PHE A 51 13.84 -43.39 5.09
CA PHE A 51 14.31 -42.24 5.88
C PHE A 51 15.71 -41.78 5.47
N GLN A 52 16.57 -42.71 5.08
CA GLN A 52 17.93 -42.44 4.65
C GLN A 52 17.94 -41.77 3.27
N SER A 53 17.07 -42.23 2.35
CA SER A 53 16.85 -41.59 1.05
C SER A 53 16.23 -40.19 1.18
N ALA A 54 15.35 -39.98 2.15
CA ALA A 54 14.78 -38.66 2.43
C ALA A 54 15.82 -37.69 3.00
N TRP A 55 16.63 -38.14 3.98
CA TRP A 55 17.68 -37.32 4.58
C TRP A 55 18.77 -36.91 3.59
N THR A 56 19.22 -37.86 2.76
CA THR A 56 20.20 -37.59 1.70
C THR A 56 19.64 -36.66 0.62
N SER A 57 18.36 -36.78 0.27
CA SER A 57 17.66 -35.85 -0.63
C SER A 57 17.66 -34.42 -0.08
N LEU A 58 17.26 -34.25 1.18
CA LEU A 58 17.22 -32.95 1.83
C LEU A 58 18.61 -32.32 1.89
N ARG A 59 19.62 -33.12 2.21
CA ARG A 59 21.01 -32.66 2.23
C ARG A 59 21.48 -32.22 0.84
N ALA A 60 21.12 -32.96 -0.22
CA ALA A 60 21.43 -32.57 -1.60
C ALA A 60 20.76 -31.25 -2.03
N GLN A 61 19.65 -30.88 -1.39
CA GLN A 61 18.93 -29.63 -1.65
C GLN A 61 19.45 -28.43 -0.83
N THR A 62 20.42 -28.61 0.07
CA THR A 62 20.95 -27.49 0.88
C THR A 62 21.44 -26.29 0.07
N PRO A 63 22.12 -26.43 -1.09
CA PRO A 63 22.50 -25.26 -1.89
C PRO A 63 21.28 -24.48 -2.40
N LEU A 64 20.23 -25.18 -2.79
CA LEU A 64 18.97 -24.58 -3.26
C LEU A 64 18.26 -23.83 -2.12
N LEU A 65 18.18 -24.43 -0.94
CA LEU A 65 17.60 -23.77 0.24
C LEU A 65 18.37 -22.51 0.63
N PHE A 66 19.71 -22.55 0.52
CA PHE A 66 20.55 -21.40 0.81
C PHE A 66 20.30 -20.25 -0.17
N VAL A 67 20.20 -20.55 -1.47
CA VAL A 67 19.86 -19.56 -2.50
C VAL A 67 18.46 -18.98 -2.24
N MET A 68 17.47 -19.81 -1.94
CA MET A 68 16.11 -19.37 -1.67
C MET A 68 16.02 -18.49 -0.42
N LEU A 69 16.79 -18.82 0.62
CA LEU A 69 16.88 -18.00 1.83
C LEU A 69 17.56 -16.66 1.57
N MET A 70 18.58 -16.61 0.72
CA MET A 70 19.23 -15.36 0.30
C MET A 70 18.33 -14.49 -0.59
N LEU A 71 17.49 -15.10 -1.42
CA LEU A 71 16.54 -14.38 -2.28
C LEU A 71 15.34 -13.82 -1.50
N LEU A 72 14.89 -14.52 -0.45
CA LEU A 72 13.75 -14.11 0.36
C LEU A 72 13.80 -12.64 0.83
N PRO A 73 14.89 -12.12 1.43
CA PRO A 73 14.95 -10.71 1.84
C PRO A 73 14.92 -9.74 0.66
N VAL A 74 15.46 -10.12 -0.50
CA VAL A 74 15.40 -9.30 -1.73
C VAL A 74 13.96 -9.19 -2.22
N PHE A 75 13.26 -10.33 -2.31
CA PHE A 75 11.85 -10.38 -2.71
C PHE A 75 10.93 -9.64 -1.73
N LEU A 76 11.16 -9.81 -0.43
CA LEU A 76 10.42 -9.08 0.61
C LEU A 76 10.64 -7.58 0.47
N ARG A 77 11.89 -7.14 0.35
CA ARG A 77 12.22 -5.72 0.19
C ARG A 77 11.56 -5.12 -1.04
N ASP A 78 11.62 -5.81 -2.17
CA ASP A 78 11.05 -5.31 -3.42
C ASP A 78 9.52 -5.24 -3.35
N SER A 79 8.87 -6.30 -2.85
CA SER A 79 7.42 -6.35 -2.66
C SER A 79 6.92 -5.26 -1.69
N LEU A 80 7.63 -5.05 -0.58
CA LEU A 80 7.30 -3.99 0.38
C LEU A 80 7.53 -2.59 -0.20
N LYS A 81 8.59 -2.40 -0.99
CA LYS A 81 8.86 -1.12 -1.67
C LYS A 81 7.78 -0.81 -2.70
N LEU A 82 7.32 -1.82 -3.44
CA LEU A 82 6.19 -1.69 -4.36
C LEU A 82 4.91 -1.33 -3.60
N SER A 83 4.59 -2.05 -2.52
CA SER A 83 3.45 -1.75 -1.64
C SER A 83 3.47 -0.32 -1.10
N ASN A 84 4.64 0.22 -0.75
CA ASN A 84 4.79 1.61 -0.31
C ASN A 84 4.36 2.64 -1.37
N ARG A 85 4.60 2.35 -2.66
CA ARG A 85 4.16 3.22 -3.77
C ARG A 85 2.64 3.25 -3.93
N PHE A 86 1.92 2.28 -3.36
CA PHE A 86 0.47 2.29 -3.27
C PHE A 86 -0.02 2.94 -1.98
N ALA A 87 0.52 2.51 -0.83
CA ALA A 87 0.03 2.90 0.49
C ALA A 87 0.31 4.38 0.84
N GLY A 88 1.48 4.90 0.44
CA GLY A 88 1.90 6.28 0.71
C GLY A 88 0.91 7.32 0.14
N PRO A 89 0.64 7.30 -1.17
CA PRO A 89 -0.33 8.19 -1.80
C PRO A 89 -1.74 8.08 -1.19
N MET A 90 -2.22 6.85 -0.96
CA MET A 90 -3.55 6.62 -0.39
C MET A 90 -3.68 7.17 1.04
N TYR A 91 -2.64 7.03 1.86
CA TYR A 91 -2.60 7.63 3.19
C TYR A 91 -2.68 9.17 3.14
N ARG A 92 -1.94 9.79 2.22
CA ARG A 92 -1.98 11.25 1.99
C ARG A 92 -3.37 11.71 1.55
N LEU A 93 -3.98 10.99 0.61
CA LEU A 93 -5.35 11.27 0.14
C LEU A 93 -6.36 11.18 1.28
N ARG A 94 -6.32 10.10 2.07
CA ARG A 94 -7.20 9.92 3.24
C ARG A 94 -7.02 11.04 4.27
N THR A 95 -5.79 11.49 4.49
CA THR A 95 -5.49 12.58 5.43
C THR A 95 -6.08 13.89 4.93
N ALA A 96 -5.94 14.20 3.64
CA ALA A 96 -6.53 15.38 3.04
C ALA A 96 -8.06 15.36 3.07
N LEU A 97 -8.69 14.22 2.74
CA LEU A 97 -10.13 14.05 2.87
C LEU A 97 -10.63 14.29 4.31
N ARG A 98 -9.88 13.82 5.30
CA ARG A 98 -10.23 14.03 6.71
C ARG A 98 -10.10 15.50 7.11
N ALA A 99 -9.07 16.20 6.64
CA ALA A 99 -8.93 17.64 6.88
C ALA A 99 -10.06 18.43 6.19
N LEU A 100 -10.44 18.05 4.97
CA LEU A 100 -11.59 18.62 4.25
C LEU A 100 -12.90 18.42 5.02
N SER A 101 -13.13 17.24 5.60
CA SER A 101 -14.32 16.97 6.42
C SER A 101 -14.38 17.77 7.72
N GLN A 102 -13.27 18.41 8.11
CA GLN A 102 -13.16 19.24 9.31
C GLN A 102 -13.11 20.73 8.97
N ASP A 103 -13.44 21.10 7.72
CA ASP A 103 -13.35 22.46 7.18
C ASP A 103 -11.97 23.10 7.37
N GLN A 104 -10.91 22.29 7.46
CA GLN A 104 -9.55 22.81 7.50
C GLN A 104 -9.11 23.23 6.10
N PRO A 105 -8.37 24.35 5.97
CA PRO A 105 -7.83 24.76 4.69
C PRO A 105 -6.81 23.71 4.22
N ILE A 106 -7.05 23.13 3.05
CA ILE A 106 -6.15 22.18 2.42
C ILE A 106 -5.79 22.66 1.02
N GLY A 107 -4.52 22.53 0.65
CA GLY A 107 -4.06 22.78 -0.72
C GLY A 107 -4.14 21.53 -1.59
N PRO A 108 -3.94 21.68 -2.92
CA PRO A 108 -3.94 20.57 -3.86
C PRO A 108 -2.85 19.55 -3.53
N ILE A 109 -3.16 18.27 -3.74
CA ILE A 109 -2.25 17.15 -3.49
C ILE A 109 -1.51 16.82 -4.78
N LYS A 110 -0.19 16.66 -4.69
CA LYS A 110 0.65 16.12 -5.77
C LYS A 110 1.38 14.86 -5.32
N PHE A 111 1.24 13.79 -6.10
CA PHE A 111 2.00 12.55 -5.93
C PHE A 111 3.25 12.53 -6.81
N ARG A 112 4.16 11.60 -6.53
CA ARG A 112 5.43 11.51 -7.26
C ARG A 112 5.21 10.80 -8.59
N THR A 113 5.99 11.16 -9.60
CA THR A 113 5.96 10.50 -10.92
C THR A 113 6.18 8.99 -10.77
N GLY A 114 5.23 8.23 -11.33
CA GLY A 114 5.23 6.76 -11.26
C GLY A 114 4.50 6.19 -10.04
N ASP A 115 3.92 6.98 -9.15
CA ASP A 115 3.00 6.43 -8.15
C ASP A 115 1.69 5.97 -8.83
N PHE A 116 1.04 4.94 -8.27
CA PHE A 116 -0.12 4.32 -8.91
C PHE A 116 -1.41 5.16 -8.86
N TRP A 117 -1.42 6.21 -8.05
CA TRP A 117 -2.62 6.99 -7.73
C TRP A 117 -2.58 8.42 -8.27
N MET A 118 -1.76 8.71 -9.29
CA MET A 118 -1.64 10.05 -9.86
C MET A 118 -2.99 10.61 -10.31
N GLU A 119 -3.78 9.82 -11.05
CA GLU A 119 -5.12 10.21 -11.51
C GLU A 119 -6.05 10.52 -10.34
N ALA A 120 -6.01 9.74 -9.26
CA ALA A 120 -6.81 10.00 -8.07
C ALA A 120 -6.43 11.30 -7.34
N ALA A 121 -5.17 11.75 -7.43
CA ALA A 121 -4.79 13.08 -6.94
C ALA A 121 -5.37 14.18 -7.84
N ASP A 122 -5.35 14.00 -9.15
CA ASP A 122 -5.89 14.97 -10.10
C ASP A 122 -7.40 15.12 -9.91
N ASP A 123 -8.13 14.00 -9.82
CA ASP A 123 -9.57 13.97 -9.53
C ASP A 123 -9.89 14.66 -8.19
N PHE A 124 -9.09 14.37 -7.15
CA PHE A 124 -9.26 15.04 -5.86
C PHE A 124 -9.07 16.55 -5.95
N ASN A 125 -8.08 17.02 -6.69
CA ASN A 125 -7.80 18.45 -6.86
C ASN A 125 -8.93 19.15 -7.64
N ILE A 126 -9.53 18.48 -8.63
CA ILE A 126 -10.70 18.99 -9.35
C ILE A 126 -11.87 19.18 -8.39
N VAL A 127 -12.19 18.16 -7.58
CA VAL A 127 -13.28 18.22 -6.59
C VAL A 127 -13.01 19.31 -5.56
N LEU A 128 -11.77 19.44 -5.08
CA LEU A 128 -11.38 20.48 -4.13
C LEU A 128 -11.60 21.88 -4.69
N GLY A 129 -11.16 22.14 -5.94
CA GLY A 129 -11.36 23.45 -6.59
C GLY A 129 -12.84 23.79 -6.81
N GLN A 130 -13.67 22.79 -7.16
CA GLN A 130 -15.11 22.97 -7.24
C GLN A 130 -15.72 23.34 -5.88
N LEU A 131 -15.33 22.62 -4.81
CA LEU A 131 -15.80 22.89 -3.46
C LEU A 131 -15.41 24.29 -2.98
N GLU A 132 -14.17 24.72 -3.23
CA GLU A 132 -13.71 26.07 -2.88
C GLU A 132 -14.51 27.15 -3.61
N THR A 133 -14.79 26.94 -4.89
CA THR A 133 -15.63 27.83 -5.70
C THR A 133 -17.05 27.93 -5.12
N LEU A 134 -17.66 26.78 -4.80
CA LEU A 134 -18.99 26.70 -4.18
C LEU A 134 -19.04 27.39 -2.81
N LYS A 135 -18.01 27.23 -1.97
CA LYS A 135 -17.91 27.91 -0.68
C LYS A 135 -17.83 29.43 -0.85
N ALA A 136 -16.97 29.91 -1.75
CA ALA A 136 -16.83 31.34 -2.02
C ALA A 136 -18.12 31.97 -2.58
N GLU A 137 -18.84 31.25 -3.45
CA GLU A 137 -20.14 31.70 -3.95
C GLU A 137 -21.20 31.75 -2.84
N ASN A 138 -21.26 30.73 -1.97
CA ASN A 138 -22.20 30.70 -0.86
C ASN A 138 -21.96 31.87 0.11
N GLU A 139 -20.71 32.19 0.41
CA GLU A 139 -20.34 33.35 1.25
C GLU A 139 -20.78 34.68 0.60
N ARG A 140 -20.54 34.85 -0.72
CA ARG A 140 -20.99 36.04 -1.46
C ARG A 140 -22.51 36.19 -1.42
N LEU A 141 -23.25 35.11 -1.66
CA LEU A 141 -24.72 35.12 -1.63
C LEU A 141 -25.24 35.43 -0.22
N ARG A 142 -24.65 34.85 0.83
CA ARG A 142 -24.99 35.17 2.22
C ARG A 142 -24.75 36.65 2.55
N ALA A 143 -23.65 37.23 2.06
CA ALA A 143 -23.38 38.65 2.24
C ALA A 143 -24.41 39.54 1.52
N GLN A 144 -24.82 39.17 0.30
CA GLN A 144 -25.87 39.90 -0.43
C GLN A 144 -27.23 39.84 0.27
N VAL A 145 -27.63 38.66 0.75
CA VAL A 145 -28.88 38.49 1.51
C VAL A 145 -28.82 39.25 2.84
N GLY A 146 -27.69 39.21 3.55
CA GLY A 146 -27.48 39.98 4.77
C GLY A 146 -27.58 41.50 4.55
N MET A 147 -27.03 42.02 3.46
CA MET A 147 -27.15 43.43 3.09
C MET A 147 -28.56 43.81 2.60
N GLN A 148 -29.32 42.87 2.02
CA GLN A 148 -30.72 43.08 1.62
C GLN A 148 -31.71 43.02 2.79
N ALA A 149 -31.33 42.43 3.93
CA ALA A 149 -32.14 42.44 5.16
C ALA A 149 -32.01 43.76 5.95
N GLU A 150 -31.01 44.60 5.66
CA GLU A 150 -30.76 45.87 6.36
C GLU A 150 -31.23 47.18 5.67
N PRO A 151 -32.23 47.22 4.77
CA PRO A 151 -32.88 48.48 4.42
C PRO A 151 -34.41 48.40 4.57
N SER A 152 -34.95 48.64 5.77
CA SER A 152 -36.36 49.09 5.94
C SER A 152 -36.77 49.57 7.35
N GLU A 153 -35.92 49.54 8.39
CA GLU A 153 -36.33 50.00 9.74
C GLU A 153 -36.02 51.48 10.05
N ILE A 154 -35.42 52.28 9.16
CA ILE A 154 -35.13 53.71 9.43
C ILE A 154 -35.96 54.66 8.54
N GLN A 155 -37.12 54.23 8.05
CA GLN A 155 -38.12 55.14 7.47
C GLN A 155 -39.54 54.77 7.93
N SER A 156 -39.84 54.99 9.20
CA SER A 156 -41.14 55.51 9.68
C SER A 156 -41.20 55.44 11.20
N VAL A 157 -40.99 56.58 11.87
CA VAL A 157 -41.88 57.24 12.86
C VAL A 157 -41.22 58.54 13.27
#